data_AF-A0A1G2U154-F1
#
_entry.id   AF-A0A1G2U154-F1
#
_cell.length_a   1.000
_cell.length_b   1.000
_cell.length_c   1.000
_cell.angle_alpha   90.00
_cell.angle_beta   90.00
_cell.angle_gamma   90.00
#
_symmetry.space_group_name_H-M   'P 1'
#
loop_
_entity.id
_entity.type
_entity.pdbx_description
1 polymer ?
#
loop_
_entity_poly.entity_id
_entity_poly.type
_entity_poly.pdbx_seq_one_letter_code
_entity_poly.pdbx_strand_id
1 'polypeptide(L)'
;MYKEIDLSIFPPERETGLKNLYRYSMFEVMFYRPNLWEHSHRVSWLVEELAPVAQKYFDIDIEKARVLALVHNDAEMITGDVQAGHKARMTEEKLKVIELAEEKAIEILAEKYPKQVHGYEYRDLLMRALKKDSIEAQLVMYTDKLDALCESMHELFAGNLSFIRSMMFYVDIFAQFPKKFPQLTSLLSNKDSPFVYIKDRTNLDKSEYKRYKQLDKPYTQDSIVLETDFPFYDSWKKMVIKRGKIDWLLNQRELLPKSTS
;
A
#
# COMPACT_ATOMS: atom_id res chain seq x y z
N MET A 1 -15.48 4.23 -15.50
CA MET A 1 -14.16 3.55 -15.55
C MET A 1 -13.14 4.66 -15.80
N TYR A 2 -12.15 4.81 -14.94
CA TYR A 2 -11.14 5.87 -15.08
C TYR A 2 -10.23 5.61 -16.28
N LYS A 3 -9.63 6.66 -16.84
CA LYS A 3 -8.72 6.51 -17.98
C LYS A 3 -7.44 5.80 -17.52
N GLU A 4 -6.80 5.09 -18.44
CA GLU A 4 -5.47 4.56 -18.18
C GLU A 4 -4.48 5.72 -18.04
N ILE A 5 -3.60 5.64 -17.03
CA ILE A 5 -2.56 6.63 -16.80
C ILE A 5 -1.34 6.20 -17.62
N ASP A 6 -0.98 7.01 -18.61
CA ASP A 6 0.19 6.76 -19.44
C ASP A 6 1.48 6.97 -18.63
N LEU A 7 2.10 5.85 -18.23
CA LEU A 7 3.40 5.82 -17.58
C LEU A 7 4.56 5.68 -18.58
N SER A 8 4.29 5.49 -19.88
CA SER A 8 5.33 5.34 -20.92
C SER A 8 6.10 6.63 -21.19
N ILE A 9 5.59 7.77 -20.70
CA ILE A 9 6.29 9.05 -20.67
C ILE A 9 7.55 9.02 -19.79
N PHE A 10 7.61 8.11 -18.82
CA PHE A 10 8.80 7.91 -18.00
C PHE A 10 9.80 7.03 -18.73
N PRO A 11 11.11 7.27 -18.52
CA PRO A 11 12.12 6.42 -19.12
C PRO A 11 12.11 5.02 -18.44
N PRO A 12 12.46 3.94 -19.16
CA PRO A 12 12.28 2.55 -18.68
C PRO A 12 13.00 2.21 -17.37
N GLU A 13 14.05 2.96 -17.01
CA GLU A 13 14.75 2.73 -15.74
C GLU A 13 13.90 3.06 -14.52
N ARG A 14 12.84 3.87 -14.63
CA ARG A 14 11.91 4.12 -13.51
C ARG A 14 11.21 2.84 -13.09
N GLU A 15 10.57 2.17 -14.06
CA GLU A 15 9.88 0.91 -13.80
C GLU A 15 10.86 -0.17 -13.31
N THR A 16 12.03 -0.25 -13.94
CA THR A 16 13.09 -1.19 -13.54
C THR A 16 13.56 -0.92 -12.11
N GLY A 17 13.78 0.35 -11.76
CA GLY A 17 14.20 0.76 -10.41
C GLY A 17 13.18 0.37 -9.35
N LEU A 18 11.90 0.64 -9.58
CA LEU A 18 10.83 0.27 -8.65
C LEU A 18 10.60 -1.24 -8.55
N LYS A 19 10.80 -2.00 -9.63
CA LYS A 19 10.74 -3.46 -9.63
C LYS A 19 11.89 -4.11 -8.85
N ASN A 20 13.05 -3.46 -8.81
CA ASN A 20 14.23 -3.96 -8.09
C ASN A 20 14.22 -3.61 -6.60
N LEU A 21 13.34 -2.72 -6.15
CA LEU A 21 13.18 -2.36 -4.76
C LEU A 21 12.07 -3.19 -4.12
N TYR A 22 12.46 -4.18 -3.33
CA TYR A 22 11.55 -5.02 -2.58
C TYR A 22 11.22 -4.42 -1.21
N ARG A 23 9.97 -4.58 -0.80
CA ARG A 23 9.47 -4.17 0.51
C ARG A 23 9.82 -5.20 1.57
N TYR A 24 9.61 -4.83 2.83
CA TYR A 24 9.72 -5.69 4.02
C TYR A 24 11.15 -6.15 4.35
N SER A 25 12.18 -5.38 3.98
CA SER A 25 13.60 -5.71 4.24
C SER A 25 13.91 -6.01 5.72
N MET A 26 13.07 -5.58 6.66
CA MET A 26 13.17 -5.91 8.08
C MET A 26 12.78 -7.35 8.44
N PHE A 27 12.08 -8.06 7.55
CA PHE A 27 11.72 -9.47 7.70
C PHE A 27 12.69 -10.32 6.90
N GLU A 28 13.31 -11.30 7.55
CA GLU A 28 14.21 -12.25 6.89
C GLU A 28 13.48 -13.10 5.84
N VAL A 29 12.23 -13.48 6.12
CA VAL A 29 11.41 -14.31 5.23
C VAL A 29 10.05 -13.66 5.03
N MET A 30 9.70 -13.40 3.76
CA MET A 30 8.37 -13.02 3.32
C MET A 30 8.00 -13.80 2.05
N PHE A 31 7.02 -14.70 2.14
CA PHE A 31 6.68 -15.63 1.06
C PHE A 31 6.35 -14.89 -0.24
N TYR A 32 5.51 -13.87 -0.17
CA TYR A 32 4.97 -13.10 -1.29
C TYR A 32 5.52 -11.68 -1.33
N ARG A 33 6.85 -11.53 -1.15
CA ARG A 33 7.49 -10.21 -1.04
C ARG A 33 7.21 -9.31 -2.25
N PRO A 34 6.47 -8.20 -2.11
CA PRO A 34 6.17 -7.30 -3.22
C PRO A 34 7.31 -6.33 -3.46
N ASN A 35 7.43 -5.85 -4.71
CA ASN A 35 8.28 -4.70 -5.03
C ASN A 35 7.46 -3.40 -5.04
N LEU A 36 8.14 -2.26 -5.06
CA LEU A 36 7.49 -0.95 -5.04
C LEU A 36 6.60 -0.70 -6.27
N TRP A 37 6.94 -1.27 -7.44
CA TRP A 37 6.11 -1.15 -8.63
C TRP A 37 4.73 -1.77 -8.41
N GLU A 38 4.68 -2.99 -7.89
CA GLU A 38 3.45 -3.72 -7.62
C GLU A 38 2.60 -3.02 -6.57
N HIS A 39 3.25 -2.59 -5.50
CA HIS A 39 2.63 -1.85 -4.42
C HIS A 39 2.00 -0.53 -4.92
N SER A 40 2.75 0.32 -5.64
CA SER A 40 2.22 1.59 -6.15
C SER A 40 0.99 1.41 -7.05
N HIS A 41 0.95 0.33 -7.84
CA HIS A 41 -0.24 0.00 -8.64
C HIS A 41 -1.43 -0.40 -7.77
N ARG A 42 -1.24 -1.25 -6.76
CA ARG A 42 -2.32 -1.63 -5.84
C ARG A 42 -2.84 -0.43 -5.04
N VAL A 43 -1.97 0.48 -4.61
CA VAL A 43 -2.37 1.74 -3.97
C VAL A 43 -3.24 2.57 -4.90
N SER A 44 -2.84 2.72 -6.18
CA SER A 44 -3.65 3.43 -7.18
C SER A 44 -5.01 2.78 -7.41
N TRP A 45 -5.07 1.45 -7.43
CA TRP A 45 -6.33 0.71 -7.54
C TRP A 45 -7.22 0.89 -6.31
N LEU A 46 -6.66 0.89 -5.10
CA LEU A 46 -7.41 1.17 -3.87
C LEU A 46 -7.97 2.60 -3.87
N VAL A 47 -7.24 3.58 -4.42
CA VAL A 47 -7.77 4.94 -4.62
C VAL A 47 -9.01 4.90 -5.51
N GLU A 48 -8.99 4.15 -6.61
CA GLU A 48 -10.15 3.99 -7.49
C GLU A 48 -11.34 3.30 -6.79
N GLU A 49 -11.09 2.26 -5.99
CA GLU A 49 -12.15 1.57 -5.26
C GLU A 49 -12.79 2.46 -4.17
N LEU A 50 -12.02 3.38 -3.59
CA LEU A 50 -12.51 4.36 -2.61
C LEU A 50 -13.14 5.60 -3.23
N ALA A 51 -12.89 5.88 -4.51
CA ALA A 51 -13.33 7.09 -5.16
C ALA A 51 -14.84 7.37 -5.04
N PRO A 52 -15.75 6.40 -5.27
CA PRO A 52 -17.20 6.64 -5.14
C PRO A 52 -17.64 7.02 -3.72
N VAL A 53 -16.86 6.66 -2.70
CA VAL A 53 -17.15 7.03 -1.31
C VAL A 53 -16.48 8.36 -0.98
N ALA A 54 -15.22 8.56 -1.39
CA ALA A 54 -14.47 9.80 -1.15
C ALA A 54 -15.19 11.02 -1.75
N GLN A 55 -15.71 10.90 -2.98
CA GLN A 55 -16.43 11.98 -3.68
C GLN A 55 -17.77 12.38 -3.02
N LYS A 56 -18.30 11.58 -2.08
CA LYS A 56 -19.47 11.97 -1.29
C LYS A 56 -19.13 12.99 -0.20
N TYR A 57 -17.87 13.06 0.21
CA TYR A 57 -17.42 13.84 1.36
C TYR A 57 -16.45 14.95 0.98
N PHE A 58 -15.75 14.82 -0.15
CA PHE A 58 -14.70 15.73 -0.57
C PHE A 58 -14.88 16.13 -2.03
N ASP A 59 -14.55 17.39 -2.32
CA ASP A 59 -14.19 17.80 -3.67
C ASP A 59 -12.74 17.34 -3.91
N ILE A 60 -12.59 16.18 -4.53
CA ILE A 60 -11.32 15.48 -4.69
C ILE A 60 -11.06 15.19 -6.16
N ASP A 61 -9.83 15.49 -6.59
CA ASP A 61 -9.36 15.08 -7.91
C ASP A 61 -8.85 13.64 -7.84
N ILE A 62 -9.72 12.70 -8.22
CA ILE A 62 -9.39 11.27 -8.21
C ILE A 62 -8.30 10.93 -9.23
N GLU A 63 -8.26 11.60 -10.38
CA GLU A 63 -7.19 11.35 -11.36
C GLU A 63 -5.83 11.78 -10.77
N LYS A 64 -5.79 12.95 -10.11
CA LYS A 64 -4.59 13.38 -9.36
C LYS A 64 -4.19 12.38 -8.29
N ALA A 65 -5.14 11.89 -7.49
CA ALA A 65 -4.86 10.91 -6.43
C ALA A 65 -4.33 9.58 -6.98
N ARG A 66 -4.84 9.12 -8.13
CA ARG A 66 -4.37 7.90 -8.80
C ARG A 66 -2.95 8.04 -9.32
N VAL A 67 -2.64 9.18 -9.96
CA VAL A 67 -1.28 9.48 -10.45
C VAL A 67 -0.32 9.62 -9.28
N LEU A 68 -0.74 10.33 -8.23
CA LEU A 68 -0.01 10.47 -6.98
C LEU A 68 0.35 9.11 -6.38
N ALA A 69 -0.62 8.19 -6.30
CA ALA A 69 -0.37 6.82 -5.83
C ALA A 69 0.65 6.06 -6.69
N LEU A 70 0.69 6.29 -8.01
CA LEU A 70 1.64 5.61 -8.90
C LEU A 70 3.08 6.13 -8.74
N VAL A 71 3.26 7.35 -8.25
CA VAL A 71 4.58 8.01 -8.12
C VAL A 71 5.06 8.19 -6.68
N HIS A 72 4.22 7.93 -5.67
CA HIS A 72 4.50 8.33 -4.28
C HIS A 72 5.79 7.76 -3.68
N ASN A 73 6.29 6.63 -4.19
CA ASN A 73 7.54 6.00 -3.74
C ASN A 73 8.71 6.22 -4.70
N ASP A 74 8.61 7.10 -5.71
CA ASP A 74 9.68 7.27 -6.68
C ASP A 74 10.98 7.77 -6.03
N ALA A 75 10.88 8.60 -4.99
CA ALA A 75 12.01 9.06 -4.19
C ALA A 75 12.82 7.89 -3.58
N GLU A 76 12.18 6.76 -3.29
CA GLU A 76 12.82 5.57 -2.72
C GLU A 76 13.78 4.90 -3.70
N MET A 77 13.71 5.18 -5.01
CA MET A 77 14.75 4.77 -5.97
C MET A 77 16.12 5.37 -5.64
N ILE A 78 16.15 6.50 -4.94
CA ILE A 78 17.38 7.16 -4.52
C ILE A 78 17.67 6.88 -3.03
N THR A 79 16.66 6.93 -2.17
CA THR A 79 16.85 6.83 -0.71
C THR A 79 16.82 5.40 -0.17
N GLY A 80 16.29 4.44 -0.94
CA GLY A 80 15.85 3.13 -0.45
C GLY A 80 14.52 3.18 0.31
N ASP A 81 13.86 2.02 0.45
CA ASP A 81 12.63 1.86 1.25
C ASP A 81 12.97 1.88 2.75
N VAL A 82 12.66 3.00 3.40
CA VAL A 82 12.74 3.12 4.86
C VAL A 82 11.39 2.77 5.47
N GLN A 83 11.28 1.52 5.90
CA GLN A 83 10.02 0.92 6.32
C GLN A 83 9.34 1.62 7.51
N ALA A 84 8.00 1.64 7.51
CA ALA A 84 7.20 2.25 8.56
C ALA A 84 7.51 1.72 9.98
N GLY A 85 7.77 0.41 10.10
CA GLY A 85 8.15 -0.21 11.37
C GLY A 85 9.52 0.25 11.91
N HIS A 86 10.45 0.63 11.03
CA HIS A 86 11.71 1.27 11.40
C HIS A 86 11.49 2.74 11.76
N LYS A 87 10.75 3.51 10.94
CA LYS A 87 10.41 4.92 11.21
C LYS A 87 9.76 5.08 12.59
N ALA A 88 8.87 4.17 12.98
CA ALA A 88 8.18 4.21 14.29
C ALA A 88 9.11 4.07 15.52
N ARG A 89 10.35 3.62 15.35
CA ARG A 89 11.34 3.46 16.43
C ARG A 89 12.44 4.52 16.41
N MET A 90 12.37 5.46 15.46
CA MET A 90 13.37 6.51 15.29
C MET A 90 13.04 7.74 16.15
N THR A 91 14.07 8.52 16.49
CA THR A 91 13.89 9.83 17.11
C THR A 91 13.40 10.84 16.08
N GLU A 92 12.87 11.97 16.54
CA GLU A 92 12.40 13.04 15.67
C GLU A 92 13.53 13.59 14.78
N GLU A 93 14.75 13.68 15.28
CA GLU A 93 15.92 14.14 14.53
C GLU A 93 16.24 13.19 13.37
N LYS A 94 16.19 11.87 13.61
CA LYS A 94 16.40 10.88 12.55
C LYS A 94 15.30 10.92 11.50
N LEU A 95 14.05 11.12 11.92
CA LEU A 95 12.93 11.29 11.00
C LEU A 95 13.12 12.53 10.11
N LYS A 96 13.55 13.66 10.68
CA LYS A 96 13.87 14.87 9.91
C LYS A 96 15.00 14.65 8.91
N VAL A 97 16.03 13.88 9.25
CA VAL A 97 17.11 13.54 8.32
C VAL A 97 16.58 12.73 7.13
N ILE A 98 15.69 11.76 7.37
CA ILE A 98 15.07 10.97 6.29
C ILE A 98 14.19 11.86 5.42
N GLU A 99 13.37 12.72 6.02
CA GLU A 99 12.52 13.66 5.28
C GLU A 99 13.36 14.59 4.39
N LEU A 100 14.45 15.16 4.90
CA LEU A 100 15.37 15.98 4.12
C LEU A 100 16.07 15.20 2.99
N ALA A 101 16.33 13.91 3.18
CA ALA A 101 16.88 13.05 2.13
C ALA A 101 15.84 12.76 1.04
N GLU A 102 14.59 12.49 1.43
CA GLU A 102 13.46 12.34 0.52
C GLU A 102 13.21 13.64 -0.27
N GLU A 103 13.21 14.83 0.36
CA GLU A 103 13.10 16.12 -0.34
C GLU A 103 14.18 16.31 -1.41
N LYS A 104 15.44 16.02 -1.08
CA LYS A 104 16.55 16.11 -2.05
C LYS A 104 16.39 15.13 -3.21
N ALA A 105 15.95 13.89 -2.92
CA ALA A 105 15.67 12.91 -3.96
C ALA A 105 14.54 13.39 -4.89
N ILE A 106 13.52 14.04 -4.35
CA ILE A 106 12.43 14.62 -5.15
C ILE A 106 12.95 15.68 -6.12
N GLU A 107 13.83 16.58 -5.68
CA GLU A 107 14.42 17.60 -6.58
C GLU A 107 15.23 16.95 -7.71
N ILE A 108 16.05 15.95 -7.40
CA ILE A 108 16.83 15.21 -8.40
C ILE A 108 15.91 14.54 -9.43
N LEU A 109 14.84 13.88 -8.97
CA LEU A 109 13.89 13.21 -9.87
C LEU A 109 13.08 14.21 -10.71
N ALA A 110 12.74 15.38 -10.15
CA ALA A 110 12.03 16.44 -10.87
C ALA A 110 12.87 17.09 -11.98
N GLU A 111 14.20 17.03 -11.87
CA GLU A 111 15.12 17.41 -12.96
C GLU A 111 15.25 16.29 -14.00
N LYS A 112 15.27 15.03 -13.56
CA LYS A 112 15.51 13.86 -14.42
C LYS A 112 14.31 13.42 -15.25
N TYR A 113 13.10 13.45 -14.67
CA TYR A 113 11.89 12.88 -15.26
C TYR A 113 10.95 13.96 -15.82
N PRO A 114 9.90 13.57 -16.57
CA PRO A 114 8.98 14.53 -17.19
C PRO A 114 8.43 15.54 -16.17
N LYS A 115 8.30 16.81 -16.61
CA LYS A 115 7.74 17.87 -15.77
C LYS A 115 6.30 17.60 -15.38
N GLN A 116 5.53 16.98 -16.27
CA GLN A 116 4.15 16.60 -16.03
C GLN A 116 3.91 15.11 -16.24
N VAL A 117 3.01 14.56 -15.44
CA VAL A 117 2.49 13.20 -15.55
C VAL A 117 0.97 13.30 -15.55
N HIS A 118 0.35 12.87 -16.64
CA HIS A 118 -1.10 12.94 -16.81
C HIS A 118 -1.69 14.36 -16.58
N GLY A 119 -0.94 15.40 -16.98
CA GLY A 119 -1.35 16.81 -16.81
C GLY A 119 -1.07 17.41 -15.42
N TYR A 120 -0.46 16.67 -14.50
CA TYR A 120 -0.06 17.17 -13.18
C TYR A 120 1.45 17.34 -13.07
N GLU A 121 1.89 18.41 -12.42
CA GLU A 121 3.32 18.66 -12.16
C GLU A 121 3.92 17.54 -11.29
N TYR A 122 4.88 16.79 -11.84
CA TYR A 122 5.49 15.63 -11.21
C TYR A 122 6.13 15.96 -9.86
N ARG A 123 6.83 17.09 -9.78
CA ARG A 123 7.41 17.59 -8.53
C ARG A 123 6.35 17.89 -7.47
N ASP A 124 5.23 18.51 -7.84
CA ASP A 124 4.13 18.80 -6.91
C ASP A 124 3.54 17.50 -6.35
N LEU A 125 3.34 16.50 -7.21
CA LEU A 125 2.87 15.18 -6.77
C LEU A 125 3.79 14.59 -5.70
N LEU A 126 5.09 14.50 -5.96
CA LEU A 126 6.04 13.95 -4.99
C LEU A 126 6.11 14.74 -3.68
N MET A 127 6.13 16.08 -3.76
CA MET A 127 6.14 16.92 -2.56
C MET A 127 4.87 16.76 -1.73
N ARG A 128 3.70 16.59 -2.37
CA ARG A 128 2.43 16.32 -1.68
C ARG A 128 2.41 14.94 -1.05
N ALA A 129 2.95 13.92 -1.72
CA ALA A 129 3.10 12.58 -1.13
C ALA A 129 3.93 12.62 0.16
N LEU A 130 5.03 13.39 0.16
CA LEU A 130 5.89 13.58 1.33
C LEU A 130 5.16 14.30 2.47
N LYS A 131 4.57 15.46 2.17
CA LYS A 131 3.97 16.36 3.16
C LYS A 131 2.59 15.92 3.66
N LYS A 132 1.85 15.16 2.86
CA LYS A 132 0.46 14.73 3.13
C LYS A 132 -0.50 15.91 3.38
N ASP A 133 -0.30 17.00 2.64
CA ASP A 133 -0.96 18.31 2.85
C ASP A 133 -2.25 18.52 2.05
N SER A 134 -2.71 17.51 1.32
CA SER A 134 -3.91 17.55 0.47
C SER A 134 -4.81 16.34 0.73
N ILE A 135 -6.08 16.46 0.36
CA ILE A 135 -7.03 15.35 0.51
C ILE A 135 -6.62 14.15 -0.34
N GLU A 136 -6.09 14.39 -1.55
CA GLU A 136 -5.52 13.36 -2.43
C GLU A 136 -4.35 12.65 -1.75
N ALA A 137 -3.39 13.39 -1.21
CA ALA A 137 -2.22 12.80 -0.54
C ALA A 137 -2.58 12.04 0.73
N GLN A 138 -3.57 12.50 1.48
CA GLN A 138 -4.06 11.80 2.66
C GLN A 138 -4.84 10.54 2.30
N LEU A 139 -5.62 10.55 1.22
CA LEU A 139 -6.27 9.35 0.68
C LEU A 139 -5.21 8.34 0.21
N VAL A 140 -4.19 8.78 -0.51
CA VAL A 140 -3.07 7.93 -0.95
C VAL A 140 -2.34 7.32 0.26
N MET A 141 -2.05 8.12 1.29
CA MET A 141 -1.46 7.66 2.55
C MET A 141 -2.33 6.60 3.24
N TYR A 142 -3.65 6.78 3.23
CA TYR A 142 -4.58 5.78 3.76
C TYR A 142 -4.49 4.47 2.97
N THR A 143 -4.55 4.54 1.64
CA THR A 143 -4.49 3.37 0.77
C THR A 143 -3.14 2.66 0.79
N ASP A 144 -2.04 3.38 0.96
CA ASP A 144 -0.69 2.81 1.17
C ASP A 144 -0.66 1.92 2.43
N LYS A 145 -1.19 2.44 3.55
CA LYS A 145 -1.27 1.65 4.80
C LYS A 145 -2.27 0.50 4.71
N LEU A 146 -3.31 0.63 3.89
CA LEU A 146 -4.29 -0.43 3.68
C LEU A 146 -3.69 -1.57 2.84
N ASP A 147 -2.95 -1.24 1.79
CA ASP A 147 -2.21 -2.24 1.02
C ASP A 147 -1.23 -3.00 1.93
N ALA A 148 -0.48 -2.28 2.78
CA ALA A 148 0.48 -2.89 3.70
C ALA A 148 -0.16 -3.78 4.80
N LEU A 149 -1.36 -3.44 5.26
CA LEU A 149 -2.14 -4.31 6.13
C LEU A 149 -2.55 -5.59 5.39
N CYS A 150 -3.05 -5.47 4.16
CA CYS A 150 -3.43 -6.62 3.33
C CYS A 150 -2.22 -7.50 2.98
N GLU A 151 -1.06 -6.92 2.65
CA GLU A 151 0.21 -7.64 2.46
C GLU A 151 0.58 -8.46 3.72
N SER A 152 0.45 -7.84 4.90
CA SER A 152 0.74 -8.51 6.18
C SER A 152 -0.23 -9.66 6.48
N MET A 153 -1.51 -9.47 6.17
CA MET A 153 -2.52 -10.53 6.32
C MET A 153 -2.33 -11.64 5.30
N HIS A 154 -1.91 -11.31 4.09
CA HIS A 154 -1.62 -12.27 3.04
C HIS A 154 -0.56 -13.28 3.51
N GLU A 155 0.53 -12.79 4.09
CA GLU A 155 1.57 -13.61 4.74
C GLU A 155 1.02 -14.45 5.90
N LEU A 156 0.24 -13.84 6.80
CA LEU A 156 -0.31 -14.54 7.96
C LEU A 156 -1.23 -15.70 7.56
N PHE A 157 -2.13 -15.46 6.61
CA PHE A 157 -3.05 -16.49 6.11
C PHE A 157 -2.33 -17.59 5.31
N ALA A 158 -1.15 -17.31 4.76
CA ALA A 158 -0.28 -18.30 4.14
C ALA A 158 0.57 -19.11 5.15
N GLY A 159 0.48 -18.81 6.45
CA GLY A 159 1.22 -19.51 7.52
C GLY A 159 2.43 -18.76 8.07
N ASN A 160 2.77 -17.57 7.57
CA ASN A 160 3.91 -16.81 8.08
C ASN A 160 3.53 -16.02 9.35
N LEU A 161 3.63 -16.68 10.50
CA LEU A 161 3.31 -16.07 11.80
C LEU A 161 4.21 -14.88 12.18
N SER A 162 5.35 -14.70 11.53
CA SER A 162 6.22 -13.53 11.72
C SER A 162 5.50 -12.22 11.44
N PHE A 163 4.46 -12.24 10.61
CA PHE A 163 3.68 -11.07 10.20
C PHE A 163 2.55 -10.67 11.17
N ILE A 164 2.30 -11.43 12.25
CA ILE A 164 1.32 -11.04 13.29
C ILE A 164 1.62 -9.62 13.79
N ARG A 165 2.88 -9.33 14.11
CA ARG A 165 3.29 -8.01 14.61
C ARG A 165 3.10 -6.90 13.56
N SER A 166 3.33 -7.21 12.28
CA SER A 166 3.09 -6.27 11.18
C SER A 166 1.60 -5.93 11.05
N MET A 167 0.75 -6.96 11.07
CA MET A 167 -0.70 -6.81 11.03
C MET A 167 -1.21 -5.94 12.18
N MET A 168 -0.82 -6.25 13.43
CA MET A 168 -1.19 -5.46 14.60
C MET A 168 -0.70 -4.00 14.51
N PHE A 169 0.53 -3.79 14.04
CA PHE A 169 1.07 -2.44 13.84
C PHE A 169 0.20 -1.59 12.90
N TYR A 170 -0.27 -2.15 11.79
CA TYR A 170 -1.14 -1.42 10.87
C TYR A 170 -2.55 -1.21 11.43
N VAL A 171 -3.09 -2.16 12.21
CA VAL A 171 -4.35 -1.96 12.96
C VAL A 171 -4.24 -0.76 13.91
N ASP A 172 -3.14 -0.65 14.66
CA ASP A 172 -2.89 0.47 15.56
C ASP A 172 -2.74 1.81 14.82
N ILE A 173 -2.12 1.78 13.63
CA ILE A 173 -2.07 2.93 12.74
C ILE A 173 -3.49 3.38 12.35
N PHE A 174 -4.35 2.47 11.92
CA PHE A 174 -5.74 2.80 11.52
C PHE A 174 -6.56 3.37 12.67
N ALA A 175 -6.33 2.94 13.91
CA ALA A 175 -6.98 3.53 15.08
C ALA A 175 -6.59 5.01 15.29
N GLN A 176 -5.41 5.43 14.82
CA GLN A 176 -4.91 6.81 14.95
C GLN A 176 -5.21 7.69 13.74
N PHE A 177 -5.61 7.11 12.60
CA PHE A 177 -5.86 7.85 11.36
C PHE A 177 -6.84 9.02 11.52
N PRO A 178 -8.02 8.88 12.17
CA PRO A 178 -8.94 10.01 12.38
C PRO A 178 -8.32 11.16 13.20
N LYS A 179 -7.42 10.85 14.14
CA LYS A 179 -6.69 11.88 14.91
C LYS A 179 -5.64 12.58 14.04
N LYS A 180 -4.91 11.81 13.23
CA LYS A 180 -3.81 12.33 12.39
C LYS A 180 -4.32 13.10 11.17
N PHE A 181 -5.43 12.66 10.59
CA PHE A 181 -6.05 13.25 9.40
C PHE A 181 -7.55 13.48 9.66
N PRO A 182 -7.92 14.49 10.48
CA PRO A 182 -9.31 14.71 10.88
C PRO A 182 -10.29 14.87 9.72
N GLN A 183 -9.85 15.46 8.61
CA GLN A 183 -10.66 15.60 7.40
C GLN A 183 -11.13 14.27 6.82
N LEU A 184 -10.35 13.18 6.96
CA LEU A 184 -10.75 11.86 6.46
C LEU A 184 -11.84 11.19 7.31
N THR A 185 -12.15 11.68 8.51
CA THR A 185 -13.02 10.99 9.49
C THR A 185 -14.38 10.57 8.90
N SER A 186 -15.01 11.42 8.09
CA SER A 186 -16.30 11.12 7.45
C SER A 186 -16.21 9.93 6.48
N LEU A 187 -15.13 9.87 5.69
CA LEU A 187 -14.83 8.74 4.81
C LEU A 187 -14.51 7.48 5.62
N LEU A 188 -13.66 7.60 6.64
CA LEU A 188 -13.19 6.45 7.44
C LEU A 188 -14.30 5.78 8.26
N SER A 189 -15.38 6.51 8.54
CA SER A 189 -16.54 6.02 9.27
C SER A 189 -17.65 5.48 8.36
N ASN A 190 -17.49 5.58 7.03
CA ASN A 190 -18.46 5.05 6.08
C ASN A 190 -18.45 3.51 6.12
N LYS A 191 -19.62 2.87 6.17
CA LYS A 191 -19.75 1.40 6.26
C LYS A 191 -20.01 0.73 4.91
N ASP A 192 -20.28 1.52 3.87
CA ASP A 192 -20.69 1.06 2.53
C ASP A 192 -19.51 0.53 1.72
N SER A 193 -18.27 0.89 2.09
CA SER A 193 -17.06 0.33 1.46
C SER A 193 -16.37 -0.68 2.39
N PRO A 194 -15.89 -1.81 1.83
CA PRO A 194 -15.11 -2.77 2.59
C PRO A 194 -13.77 -2.19 3.03
N PHE A 195 -13.24 -1.20 2.30
CA PHE A 195 -11.90 -0.64 2.48
C PHE A 195 -11.81 0.48 3.51
N VAL A 196 -12.88 0.74 4.25
CA VAL A 196 -12.96 1.72 5.35
C VAL A 196 -13.53 1.06 6.60
N TYR A 197 -13.56 1.80 7.71
CA TYR A 197 -14.03 1.27 8.99
C TYR A 197 -13.17 0.08 9.49
N ILE A 198 -11.85 0.13 9.21
CA ILE A 198 -10.91 -0.98 9.42
C ILE A 198 -10.84 -1.42 10.88
N LYS A 199 -10.74 -0.49 11.83
CA LYS A 199 -10.65 -0.79 13.27
C LYS A 199 -11.75 -1.76 13.74
N ASP A 200 -12.98 -1.53 13.29
CA ASP A 200 -14.12 -2.39 13.63
C ASP A 200 -14.09 -3.71 12.85
N ARG A 201 -13.65 -3.69 11.58
CA ARG A 201 -13.50 -4.88 10.73
C ARG A 201 -12.33 -5.77 11.16
N THR A 202 -11.45 -5.29 12.02
CA THR A 202 -10.35 -6.05 12.63
C THR A 202 -10.64 -6.42 14.08
N ASN A 203 -11.84 -6.14 14.59
CA ASN A 203 -12.22 -6.54 15.94
C ASN A 203 -12.52 -8.04 15.98
N LEU A 204 -11.62 -8.80 16.62
CA LEU A 204 -11.69 -10.26 16.71
C LEU A 204 -12.90 -10.76 17.52
N ASP A 205 -13.43 -9.97 18.45
CA ASP A 205 -14.64 -10.32 19.22
C ASP A 205 -15.89 -10.44 18.33
N LYS A 206 -15.84 -9.85 17.12
CA LYS A 206 -16.92 -9.86 16.12
C LYS A 206 -16.68 -10.90 15.02
N SER A 207 -15.60 -11.69 15.08
CA SER A 207 -15.28 -12.68 14.07
C SER A 207 -16.11 -13.96 14.24
N GLU A 208 -16.53 -14.55 13.12
CA GLU A 208 -17.33 -15.79 13.12
C GLU A 208 -16.47 -17.06 13.26
N TYR A 209 -15.15 -16.90 13.44
CA TYR A 209 -14.17 -17.99 13.51
C TYR A 209 -14.32 -18.99 12.36
N LYS A 210 -14.49 -18.51 11.13
CA LYS A 210 -14.62 -19.40 9.98
C LYS A 210 -13.43 -20.35 9.91
N ARG A 211 -13.69 -21.63 9.60
CA ARG A 211 -12.63 -22.60 9.32
C ARG A 211 -11.99 -22.27 7.98
N TYR A 212 -10.82 -21.63 8.02
CA TYR A 212 -10.03 -21.39 6.83
C TYR A 212 -9.36 -22.70 6.39
N LYS A 213 -9.86 -23.32 5.30
CA LYS A 213 -9.32 -24.59 4.76
C LYS A 213 -7.84 -24.49 4.31
N GLN A 214 -7.34 -23.28 4.13
CA GLN A 214 -6.02 -22.96 3.59
C GLN A 214 -5.00 -22.50 4.66
N LEU A 215 -5.40 -22.35 5.93
CA LEU A 215 -4.50 -21.82 6.95
C LEU A 215 -3.22 -22.68 7.03
N ASP A 216 -2.07 -22.01 7.15
CA ASP A 216 -0.75 -22.65 7.26
C ASP A 216 -0.22 -23.33 5.99
N LYS A 217 -0.68 -22.89 4.81
CA LYS A 217 -0.15 -23.34 3.52
C LYS A 217 0.00 -22.18 2.55
N PRO A 218 1.02 -22.18 1.68
CA PRO A 218 1.09 -21.21 0.59
C PRO A 218 -0.12 -21.27 -0.33
N TYR A 219 -0.58 -20.11 -0.81
CA TYR A 219 -1.71 -19.97 -1.71
C TYR A 219 -1.56 -20.76 -3.01
N THR A 220 -2.69 -21.29 -3.46
CA THR A 220 -2.92 -21.86 -4.78
C THR A 220 -3.97 -21.03 -5.51
N GLN A 221 -4.19 -21.28 -6.80
CA GLN A 221 -5.26 -20.63 -7.56
C GLN A 221 -6.64 -20.87 -6.94
N ASP A 222 -6.87 -22.06 -6.36
CA ASP A 222 -8.15 -22.40 -5.71
C ASP A 222 -8.29 -21.74 -4.34
N SER A 223 -7.19 -21.60 -3.61
CA SER A 223 -7.26 -21.14 -2.22
C SER A 223 -7.21 -19.62 -2.07
N ILE A 224 -6.63 -18.91 -3.04
CA ILE A 224 -6.56 -17.44 -3.00
C ILE A 224 -7.95 -16.78 -3.09
N VAL A 225 -8.89 -17.42 -3.78
CA VAL A 225 -10.26 -16.91 -3.95
C VAL A 225 -11.19 -17.20 -2.76
N LEU A 226 -10.75 -17.99 -1.78
CA LEU A 226 -11.54 -18.29 -0.59
C LEU A 226 -11.76 -17.03 0.26
N GLU A 227 -12.97 -16.84 0.75
CA GLU A 227 -13.33 -15.72 1.61
C GLU A 227 -12.91 -15.94 3.06
N THR A 228 -12.64 -14.85 3.75
CA THR A 228 -12.23 -14.79 5.15
C THR A 228 -13.30 -14.09 5.99
N ASP A 229 -12.99 -13.79 7.25
CA ASP A 229 -13.80 -12.89 8.08
C ASP A 229 -13.45 -11.40 7.86
N PHE A 230 -12.49 -11.12 6.98
CA PHE A 230 -11.95 -9.78 6.76
C PHE A 230 -12.33 -9.26 5.35
N PRO A 231 -13.48 -8.58 5.21
CA PRO A 231 -14.01 -8.20 3.90
C PRO A 231 -13.10 -7.23 3.12
N PHE A 232 -12.30 -6.41 3.82
CA PHE A 232 -11.31 -5.55 3.16
C PHE A 232 -10.19 -6.37 2.50
N TYR A 233 -9.72 -7.44 3.16
CA TYR A 233 -8.70 -8.32 2.64
C TYR A 233 -9.23 -9.13 1.45
N ASP A 234 -10.46 -9.66 1.55
CA ASP A 234 -11.09 -10.38 0.44
C ASP A 234 -11.34 -9.47 -0.77
N SER A 235 -11.80 -8.24 -0.52
CA SER A 235 -11.99 -7.24 -1.58
C SER A 235 -10.66 -6.83 -2.22
N TRP A 236 -9.60 -6.72 -1.42
CA TRP A 236 -8.24 -6.44 -1.91
C TRP A 236 -7.73 -7.57 -2.81
N LYS A 237 -7.86 -8.84 -2.40
CA LYS A 237 -7.52 -9.99 -3.26
C LYS A 237 -8.29 -9.97 -4.57
N LYS A 238 -9.62 -9.78 -4.51
CA LYS A 238 -10.49 -9.70 -5.70
C LYS A 238 -10.07 -8.55 -6.62
N MET A 239 -9.73 -7.38 -6.07
CA MET A 239 -9.24 -6.22 -6.82
C MET A 239 -7.94 -6.55 -7.56
N VAL A 240 -6.95 -7.14 -6.88
CA VAL A 240 -5.66 -7.50 -7.47
C VAL A 240 -5.82 -8.56 -8.58
N ILE A 241 -6.65 -9.58 -8.34
CA ILE A 241 -6.95 -10.63 -9.34
C ILE A 241 -7.65 -10.03 -10.57
N LYS A 242 -8.69 -9.22 -10.37
CA LYS A 242 -9.47 -8.61 -11.45
C LYS A 242 -8.63 -7.73 -12.37
N ARG A 243 -7.65 -7.00 -11.81
CA ARG A 243 -6.76 -6.12 -12.57
C ARG A 243 -5.56 -6.86 -13.19
N GLY A 244 -5.65 -8.18 -13.25
CA GLY A 244 -4.94 -9.02 -14.23
C GLY A 244 -3.67 -9.68 -13.73
N LYS A 245 -3.37 -9.64 -12.42
CA LYS A 245 -2.09 -10.10 -11.90
C LYS A 245 -2.26 -10.99 -10.67
N ILE A 246 -2.96 -12.10 -10.84
CA ILE A 246 -3.08 -13.14 -9.80
C ILE A 246 -1.69 -13.60 -9.32
N ASP A 247 -0.68 -13.58 -10.18
CA ASP A 247 0.71 -13.90 -9.85
C ASP A 247 1.30 -12.96 -8.78
N TRP A 248 0.78 -11.74 -8.61
CA TRP A 248 1.18 -10.85 -7.51
C TRP A 248 0.74 -11.36 -6.14
N LEU A 249 -0.16 -12.34 -6.08
CA LEU A 249 -0.63 -13.01 -4.87
C LEU A 249 -0.18 -14.48 -4.77
N LEU A 250 0.40 -15.04 -5.84
CA LEU A 250 0.74 -16.46 -5.91
C LEU A 250 2.25 -16.71 -6.06
N ASN A 251 3.00 -15.76 -6.61
CA ASN A 251 4.43 -15.93 -6.82
C ASN A 251 5.18 -15.80 -5.49
N GLN A 252 5.56 -16.95 -4.94
CA GLN A 252 6.45 -17.01 -3.79
C GLN A 252 7.87 -16.69 -4.20
N ARG A 253 8.43 -15.62 -3.64
CA ARG A 253 9.79 -15.15 -3.96
C ARG A 253 10.83 -15.64 -2.97
N GLU A 254 10.41 -15.97 -1.76
CA GLU A 254 11.27 -16.46 -0.69
C GLU A 254 10.60 -17.70 -0.09
N LEU A 255 11.09 -18.88 -0.48
CA LEU A 255 10.72 -20.11 0.21
C LEU A 255 11.46 -20.16 1.55
N LEU A 256 10.81 -20.76 2.55
CA LEU A 256 11.42 -21.14 3.83
C LEU A 256 12.84 -21.68 3.63
N PRO A 257 13.79 -21.43 4.55
CA PRO A 257 15.12 -22.01 4.46
C PRO A 257 14.99 -23.52 4.19
N LYS A 258 15.70 -24.01 3.17
CA LYS A 258 15.78 -25.44 2.88
C LYS A 258 16.11 -26.13 4.20
N SER A 259 15.26 -27.07 4.62
CA SER A 259 15.56 -27.95 5.74
C SER A 259 16.97 -28.48 5.55
N THR A 260 17.88 -28.10 6.45
CA THR A 260 19.23 -28.62 6.48
C THR A 260 19.15 -30.13 6.56
N SER A 261 19.63 -30.80 5.51
CA SER A 261 20.02 -32.21 5.53
C SER A 261 21.06 -32.46 6.61
#